data_AF-A0A0F9JMS4-F1
#
_entry.id   AF-A0A0F9JMS4-F1
#
_cell.length_a   1.000
_cell.length_b   1.000
_cell.length_c   1.000
_cell.angle_alpha   90.00
_cell.angle_beta   90.00
_cell.angle_gamma   90.00
#
_symmetry.space_group_name_H-M   'P 1'
#
loop_
_entity.id
_entity.type
_entity.pdbx_description
1 polymer ?
#
loop_
_entity_poly.entity_id
_entity_poly.type
_entity_poly.pdbx_seq_one_letter_code
_entity_poly.pdbx_strand_id
1 'polypeptide(L)'
;ELTMHLGSEITDVGTTADDGNKSAFIKYEDSAGESQQWQGEYVLVATGRRNNIKQLGVENLGVELDDKNRPKDLSKKTGQIGDLNVYIVGDANANIPLLHVASVACYPCETATMPCCRSRTGLRYMDLRWRSVTPMPSKMTR
;
A
#
# COMPACT_ATOMS: atom_id res chain seq x y z
N GLU A 1 -18.12 17.98 11.68
CA GLU A 1 -16.76 18.53 11.82
C GLU A 1 -15.79 17.37 11.92
N LEU A 2 -14.61 17.43 11.31
CA LEU A 2 -13.62 16.34 11.34
C LEU A 2 -12.52 16.70 12.33
N THR A 3 -12.52 16.08 13.50
CA THR A 3 -11.47 16.25 14.50
C THR A 3 -10.22 15.48 14.09
N MET A 4 -9.07 16.14 14.06
CA MET A 4 -7.79 15.52 13.72
C MET A 4 -6.86 15.53 14.94
N HIS A 5 -6.31 14.35 15.26
CA HIS A 5 -5.27 14.18 16.27
C HIS A 5 -3.96 13.86 15.55
N LEU A 6 -3.02 14.82 15.55
CA LEU A 6 -1.73 14.71 14.86
C LEU A 6 -0.64 14.36 15.87
N GLY A 7 0.37 13.60 15.42
CA GLY A 7 1.47 13.17 16.30
C GLY A 7 1.04 12.16 17.36
N SER A 8 -0.11 11.50 17.16
CA SER A 8 -0.62 10.48 18.06
C SER A 8 -0.13 9.08 17.66
N GLU A 9 0.24 8.28 18.65
CA GLU A 9 0.59 6.87 18.47
C GLU A 9 -0.51 5.98 19.04
N ILE A 10 -1.08 5.10 18.21
CA ILE A 10 -2.15 4.19 18.63
C ILE A 10 -1.52 3.01 19.39
N THR A 11 -1.93 2.81 20.64
CA THR A 11 -1.42 1.75 21.51
C THR A 11 -2.33 0.53 21.55
N ASP A 12 -3.63 0.71 21.42
CA ASP A 12 -4.62 -0.37 21.51
C ASP A 12 -5.90 -0.03 20.72
N VAL A 13 -6.51 -1.03 20.11
CA VAL A 13 -7.79 -0.90 19.39
C VAL A 13 -8.61 -2.15 19.64
N GLY A 14 -9.88 -1.97 19.99
CA GLY A 14 -10.75 -3.10 20.27
C GLY A 14 -12.22 -2.75 20.22
N THR A 15 -13.04 -3.70 20.68
CA THR A 15 -14.47 -3.52 20.85
C THR A 15 -14.86 -3.82 22.29
N THR A 16 -15.78 -3.02 22.81
CA THR A 16 -16.42 -3.21 24.11
C THR A 16 -17.88 -3.59 23.86
N ALA A 17 -18.42 -4.49 24.68
CA ALA A 17 -19.83 -4.86 24.63
C ALA A 17 -20.44 -4.67 26.02
N ASP A 18 -21.32 -3.68 26.15
CA ASP A 18 -22.12 -3.44 27.36
C ASP A 18 -23.60 -3.59 27.01
N ASP A 19 -24.32 -4.42 27.77
CA ASP A 19 -25.78 -4.60 27.69
C ASP A 19 -26.36 -4.71 26.26
N GLY A 20 -25.66 -5.44 25.40
CA GLY A 20 -26.09 -5.71 24.02
C GLY A 20 -25.69 -4.65 22.99
N ASN A 21 -25.05 -3.56 23.41
CA ASN A 21 -24.54 -2.53 22.51
C ASN A 21 -23.02 -2.68 22.32
N LYS A 22 -22.57 -2.81 21.07
CA LYS A 22 -21.14 -2.94 20.72
C LYS A 22 -20.59 -1.56 20.35
N SER A 23 -19.53 -1.14 21.03
CA SER A 23 -18.75 0.05 20.68
C SER A 23 -17.31 -0.35 20.35
N ALA A 24 -16.66 0.43 19.50
CA ALA A 24 -15.23 0.33 19.23
C ALA A 24 -14.48 1.40 20.04
N PHE A 25 -13.28 1.07 20.50
CA PHE A 25 -12.41 2.00 21.19
C PHE A 25 -11.01 2.05 20.56
N ILE A 26 -10.36 3.19 20.71
CA ILE A 26 -8.95 3.41 20.36
C ILE A 26 -8.28 4.03 21.57
N LYS A 27 -7.18 3.44 22.04
CA LYS A 27 -6.26 4.09 22.99
C LYS A 27 -5.06 4.59 22.22
N TYR A 28 -4.65 5.81 22.50
CA TYR A 28 -3.51 6.42 21.85
C TYR A 28 -2.76 7.34 22.81
N GLU A 29 -1.47 7.50 22.56
CA GLU A 29 -0.64 8.52 23.20
C GLU A 29 -0.66 9.77 22.32
N ASP A 30 -0.87 10.95 22.91
CA ASP A 30 -0.83 12.21 22.18
C ASP A 30 0.61 12.74 22.03
N SER A 31 0.77 13.89 21.37
CA SER A 31 2.08 14.51 21.16
C SER A 31 2.72 15.06 22.45
N ALA A 32 1.97 15.13 23.55
CA ALA A 32 2.47 15.49 24.88
C ALA A 32 2.85 14.26 25.72
N GLY A 33 2.63 13.04 25.21
CA GLY A 33 2.88 11.79 25.91
C GLY A 33 1.75 11.36 26.84
N GLU A 34 0.58 11.99 26.75
CA GLU A 34 -0.57 11.65 27.59
C GLU A 34 -1.41 10.55 26.93
N SER A 35 -1.84 9.59 27.75
CA SER A 35 -2.73 8.50 27.30
C SER A 35 -4.16 9.00 27.15
N GLN A 36 -4.69 8.91 25.94
CA GLN A 36 -6.05 9.29 25.57
C GLN A 36 -6.85 8.06 25.13
N GLN A 37 -8.18 8.18 25.21
CA GLN A 37 -9.09 7.16 24.73
C GLN A 37 -10.21 7.78 23.89
N TRP A 38 -10.48 7.18 22.74
CA TRP A 38 -11.62 7.48 21.90
C TRP A 38 -12.58 6.28 21.86
N GLN A 39 -13.89 6.56 21.78
CA GLN A 39 -14.94 5.54 21.63
C GLN A 39 -15.94 5.97 20.55
N GLY A 40 -16.46 5.01 19.79
CA GLY A 40 -17.50 5.23 18.80
C GLY A 40 -18.08 3.92 18.28
N GLU A 41 -18.99 3.99 17.31
CA GLU A 41 -19.66 2.80 16.76
C GLU A 41 -18.74 2.02 15.80
N TYR A 42 -17.94 2.71 15.01
CA TYR A 42 -17.09 2.13 13.98
C TYR A 42 -15.71 2.77 13.95
N VAL A 43 -14.70 1.95 13.67
CA VAL A 43 -13.33 2.39 13.41
C VAL A 43 -12.95 1.97 11.99
N LEU A 44 -12.50 2.93 11.19
CA LEU A 44 -11.90 2.66 9.88
C LEU A 44 -10.38 2.73 9.99
N VAL A 45 -9.71 1.60 9.75
CA VAL A 45 -8.24 1.52 9.79
C VAL A 45 -7.67 1.71 8.39
N ALA A 46 -6.89 2.78 8.20
CA ALA A 46 -6.25 3.13 6.93
C ALA A 46 -4.73 3.33 7.07
N THR A 47 -4.05 2.42 7.77
CA THR A 47 -2.61 2.52 8.12
C THR A 47 -1.65 2.15 6.98
N GLY A 48 -2.18 1.78 5.80
CA GLY A 48 -1.39 1.44 4.62
C GLY A 48 -1.79 0.09 4.02
N ARG A 49 -1.02 -0.36 3.02
CA ARG A 49 -1.22 -1.63 2.30
C ARG A 49 0.07 -2.45 2.34
N ARG A 50 -0.06 -3.77 2.44
CA ARG A 50 1.03 -4.73 2.29
C ARG A 50 0.80 -5.56 1.04
N ASN A 51 1.84 -5.72 0.21
CA ASN A 51 1.75 -6.58 -0.97
C ASN A 51 1.72 -8.06 -0.56
N ASN A 52 0.87 -8.85 -1.22
CA ASN A 52 0.69 -10.27 -0.90
C ASN A 52 1.47 -11.15 -1.89
N ILE A 53 2.80 -11.19 -1.74
CA ILE A 53 3.68 -12.03 -2.58
C ILE A 53 4.19 -13.28 -1.87
N LYS A 54 4.16 -13.29 -0.52
CA LYS A 54 4.62 -14.42 0.28
C LYS A 54 3.84 -15.70 -0.01
N GLN A 55 2.54 -15.58 -0.27
CA GLN A 55 1.68 -16.73 -0.56
C GLN A 55 1.87 -17.31 -1.98
N LEU A 56 2.65 -16.64 -2.84
CA LEU A 56 2.90 -17.08 -4.21
C LEU A 56 4.06 -18.09 -4.33
N GLY A 57 4.74 -18.40 -3.22
CA GLY A 57 5.86 -19.35 -3.21
C GLY A 57 7.09 -18.83 -3.96
N VAL A 58 7.34 -17.51 -3.92
CA VAL A 58 8.48 -16.86 -4.59
C VAL A 58 9.84 -17.38 -4.11
N GLU A 59 9.89 -17.92 -2.90
CA GLU A 59 11.05 -18.62 -2.34
C GLU A 59 11.47 -19.85 -3.15
N ASN A 60 10.53 -20.48 -3.87
CA ASN A 60 10.83 -21.66 -4.70
C ASN A 60 11.52 -21.31 -6.02
N LEU A 61 11.64 -20.02 -6.35
CA LEU A 61 12.27 -19.55 -7.59
C LEU A 61 13.79 -19.54 -7.53
N GLY A 62 14.39 -19.82 -6.36
CA GLY A 62 15.85 -19.83 -6.19
C GLY A 62 16.49 -18.44 -6.26
N VAL A 63 15.72 -17.39 -5.95
CA VAL A 63 16.17 -15.99 -5.99
C VAL A 63 16.38 -15.43 -4.58
N GLU A 64 17.28 -14.46 -4.45
CA GLU A 64 17.44 -13.77 -3.16
C GLU A 64 16.20 -12.92 -2.83
N LEU A 65 15.67 -13.12 -1.62
CA LEU A 65 14.57 -12.33 -1.08
C LEU A 65 15.08 -11.32 -0.04
N ASP A 66 14.37 -10.21 0.11
CA ASP A 66 14.55 -9.25 1.20
C ASP A 66 13.76 -9.64 2.46
N ASP A 67 13.90 -8.85 3.54
CA ASP A 67 13.22 -9.09 4.83
C ASP A 67 11.68 -9.06 4.74
N LYS A 68 11.13 -8.58 3.62
CA LYS A 68 9.69 -8.54 3.33
C LYS A 68 9.26 -9.65 2.35
N ASN A 69 10.13 -10.63 2.06
CA ASN A 69 9.94 -11.71 1.08
C ASN A 69 9.79 -11.21 -0.36
N ARG A 70 10.41 -10.08 -0.73
CA ARG A 70 10.42 -9.56 -2.10
C ARG A 70 11.72 -9.96 -2.80
N PRO A 71 11.69 -10.37 -4.08
CA PRO A 71 12.91 -10.60 -4.85
C PRO A 71 13.77 -9.33 -4.88
N LYS A 72 15.05 -9.45 -4.52
CA LYS A 72 15.99 -8.32 -4.54
C LYS A 72 16.26 -7.84 -5.96
N ASP A 73 16.37 -8.78 -6.90
CA ASP A 73 16.65 -8.51 -8.32
C ASP A 73 15.38 -8.21 -9.13
N LEU A 74 14.41 -7.51 -8.52
CA LEU A 74 13.20 -7.10 -9.21
C LEU A 74 13.44 -5.82 -10.03
N SER A 75 13.35 -5.94 -11.35
CA SER A 75 13.45 -4.80 -12.26
C SER A 75 12.24 -3.87 -12.07
N LYS A 76 12.48 -2.65 -11.57
CA LYS A 76 11.43 -1.62 -11.46
C LYS A 76 10.79 -1.27 -12.80
N LYS A 77 11.54 -1.41 -13.89
CA LYS A 77 11.12 -1.03 -15.24
C LYS A 77 10.21 -2.06 -15.92
N THR A 78 10.44 -3.34 -15.66
CA THR A 78 9.77 -4.45 -16.36
C THR A 78 8.96 -5.36 -15.45
N GLY A 79 9.18 -5.27 -14.13
CA GLY A 79 8.64 -6.23 -13.16
C GLY A 79 9.32 -7.60 -13.20
N GLN A 80 10.34 -7.80 -14.03
CA GLN A 80 11.05 -9.09 -14.16
C GLN A 80 11.95 -9.36 -12.96
N ILE A 81 12.00 -10.62 -12.51
CA ILE A 81 12.91 -11.08 -11.47
C ILE A 81 14.21 -11.59 -12.12
N GLY A 82 15.32 -10.86 -11.96
CA GLY A 82 16.62 -11.22 -12.52
C GLY A 82 16.51 -11.56 -14.01
N ASP A 83 17.07 -12.71 -14.39
CA ASP A 83 16.99 -13.27 -15.75
C ASP A 83 15.87 -14.32 -15.91
N LEU A 84 15.00 -14.50 -14.90
CA LEU A 84 13.89 -15.44 -14.97
C LEU A 84 12.78 -14.90 -15.87
N ASN A 85 12.05 -15.79 -16.53
CA ASN A 85 10.80 -15.46 -17.22
C ASN A 85 9.62 -15.33 -16.23
N VAL A 86 9.87 -14.71 -15.07
CA VAL A 86 8.89 -14.48 -14.01
C VAL A 86 8.79 -12.98 -13.77
N TYR A 87 7.55 -12.48 -13.76
CA TYR A 87 7.25 -11.06 -13.70
C TYR A 87 6.27 -10.77 -12.56
N ILE A 88 6.52 -9.71 -11.80
CA ILE A 88 5.63 -9.18 -10.76
C ILE A 88 5.14 -7.80 -11.22
N VAL A 89 3.84 -7.66 -11.43
CA VAL A 89 3.20 -6.44 -11.94
C VAL A 89 2.09 -5.94 -11.00
N GLY A 90 1.62 -4.72 -11.24
CA GLY A 90 0.56 -4.09 -10.45
C GLY A 90 0.91 -3.90 -8.98
N ASP A 91 -0.11 -4.01 -8.11
CA ASP A 91 0.02 -3.79 -6.66
C ASP A 91 0.98 -4.78 -5.98
N ALA A 92 1.22 -5.96 -6.58
CA ALA A 92 2.18 -6.94 -6.07
C ALA A 92 3.63 -6.45 -6.16
N ASN A 93 3.95 -5.66 -7.20
CA ASN A 93 5.26 -5.04 -7.39
C ASN A 93 5.52 -3.91 -6.37
N ALA A 94 4.46 -3.36 -5.76
CA ALA A 94 4.50 -2.34 -4.70
C ALA A 94 5.26 -1.04 -5.04
N ASN A 95 5.74 -0.85 -6.28
CA ASN A 95 6.46 0.35 -6.68
C ASN A 95 5.55 1.58 -6.70
N ILE A 96 4.43 1.51 -7.45
CA ILE A 96 3.44 2.60 -7.52
C ILE A 96 2.04 1.98 -7.61
N PRO A 97 1.27 1.97 -6.51
CA PRO A 97 -0.06 1.35 -6.44
C PRO A 97 -1.13 2.30 -7.02
N LEU A 98 -0.97 2.68 -8.28
CA LEU A 98 -1.95 3.45 -9.04
C LEU A 98 -2.56 2.54 -10.10
N LEU A 99 -3.90 2.56 -10.21
CA LEU A 99 -4.63 1.69 -11.13
C LEU A 99 -4.14 1.79 -12.58
N HIS A 100 -3.95 3.02 -13.07
CA HIS A 100 -3.47 3.25 -14.45
C HIS A 100 -2.01 2.81 -14.64
N VAL A 101 -1.20 2.82 -13.58
CA VAL A 101 0.18 2.30 -13.62
C VAL A 101 0.18 0.78 -13.62
N ALA A 102 -0.68 0.15 -12.83
CA ALA A 102 -0.83 -1.30 -12.80
C ALA A 102 -1.24 -1.87 -14.15
N SER A 103 -2.20 -1.20 -14.83
CA SER A 103 -2.64 -1.58 -16.16
C SER A 103 -1.52 -1.46 -17.20
N VAL A 104 -0.77 -0.35 -17.21
CA VAL A 104 0.36 -0.15 -18.14
C VAL A 104 1.51 -1.12 -17.84
N ALA A 105 1.73 -1.49 -16.58
CA ALA A 105 2.77 -2.45 -16.18
C ALA A 105 2.53 -3.88 -16.68
N CYS A 106 1.27 -4.25 -16.95
CA CYS A 106 0.91 -5.56 -17.49
C CYS A 106 1.20 -5.67 -19.00
N TYR A 107 1.18 -4.54 -19.73
CA TYR A 107 1.30 -4.56 -21.19
C TYR A 107 2.63 -5.15 -21.72
N PRO A 108 3.81 -4.86 -21.13
CA PRO A 108 5.06 -5.47 -21.53
C PRO A 108 5.16 -6.97 -21.24
N CYS A 109 4.47 -7.49 -20.21
CA CYS A 109 4.53 -8.92 -19.89
C CYS A 109 3.61 -9.76 -20.78
N GLU A 110 2.47 -9.22 -21.20
CA GLU A 110 1.59 -9.88 -22.19
C GLU A 110 2.24 -10.02 -23.57
N THR A 111 3.17 -9.12 -23.90
CA THR A 111 3.90 -9.10 -25.17
C THR A 111 5.30 -9.74 -25.07
N ALA A 112 5.65 -10.37 -23.94
CA ALA A 112 6.99 -10.93 -23.69
C ALA A 112 7.40 -12.09 -24.62
N THR A 113 6.52 -12.55 -25.52
CA THR A 113 6.84 -13.42 -26.68
C THR A 113 7.38 -12.65 -27.90
N MET A 114 7.42 -11.31 -27.88
CA MET A 114 7.95 -10.47 -28.95
C MET A 114 9.37 -9.93 -28.64
N PRO A 115 10.26 -9.79 -29.66
CA PRO A 115 11.64 -9.34 -29.49
C PRO A 115 11.80 -7.90 -28.97
N CYS A 116 10.72 -7.12 -28.88
CA CYS A 116 10.74 -5.74 -28.42
C CYS A 116 11.15 -5.61 -26.93
N CYS A 117 10.93 -6.64 -26.10
CA CYS A 117 11.37 -6.69 -24.70
C CYS A 117 12.91 -6.69 -24.53
N ARG A 118 13.70 -7.02 -25.56
CA ARG A 118 15.16 -6.84 -25.54
C ARG A 118 15.57 -5.38 -25.68
N SER A 119 14.70 -4.52 -26.24
CA SER A 119 14.89 -3.08 -26.20
C SER A 119 14.35 -2.58 -24.87
N ARG A 120 15.15 -1.83 -24.10
CA ARG A 120 14.85 -1.38 -22.73
C ARG A 120 13.74 -0.31 -22.67
N THR A 121 12.62 -0.47 -23.36
CA THR A 121 11.42 0.38 -23.23
C THR A 121 10.63 -0.04 -21.99
N GLY A 122 11.25 0.11 -20.82
CA GLY A 122 10.58 -0.09 -19.53
C GLY A 122 9.60 1.02 -19.19
N LEU A 123 8.77 0.81 -18.16
CA LEU A 123 7.90 1.86 -17.63
C LEU A 123 8.72 3.11 -17.28
N ARG A 124 8.27 4.26 -17.78
CA ARG A 124 8.73 5.57 -17.32
C ARG A 124 7.78 6.06 -16.24
N TYR A 125 8.31 6.19 -15.03
CA TYR A 125 7.57 6.67 -13.86
C TYR A 125 7.54 8.21 -13.71
N MET A 126 7.96 8.97 -14.73
CA MET A 126 7.99 10.43 -14.64
C MET A 126 6.60 11.02 -14.91
N ASP A 127 6.24 12.05 -14.14
CA ASP A 127 5.02 12.86 -14.29
C ASP A 127 3.68 12.12 -14.16
N LEU A 128 3.62 11.12 -13.26
CA LEU A 128 2.37 10.47 -12.91
C LEU A 128 1.44 11.44 -12.17
N ARG A 129 0.27 11.71 -12.76
CA ARG A 129 -0.78 12.51 -12.12
C ARG A 129 -1.55 11.64 -11.13
N TRP A 130 -1.63 12.11 -9.89
CA TRP A 130 -2.47 11.55 -8.84
C TRP A 130 -3.47 12.61 -8.36
N ARG A 131 -4.63 12.16 -7.87
CA ARG A 131 -5.66 13.04 -7.30
C ARG A 131 -6.26 12.37 -6.07
N SER A 132 -6.23 13.05 -4.93
CA SER A 132 -7.07 12.69 -3.78
C SER A 132 -8.48 13.26 -3.96
N VAL A 133 -9.49 12.54 -3.49
CA VAL A 133 -10.87 13.03 -3.41
C VAL A 133 -11.12 13.42 -1.97
N THR A 134 -11.00 14.71 -1.68
CA THR A 134 -11.31 15.30 -0.36
C THR A 134 -12.36 16.39 -0.53
N PRO A 135 -13.44 16.43 0.28
CA PRO A 135 -14.34 17.57 0.27
C PRO A 135 -13.58 18.84 0.70
N MET A 136 -13.83 19.97 0.01
CA MET A 136 -13.24 21.25 0.42
C MET A 136 -13.82 21.66 1.79
N PRO A 137 -12.99 22.07 2.77
CA PRO A 137 -13.51 22.61 4.02
C PRO A 137 -14.24 23.94 3.74
N SER A 138 -15.47 24.07 4.22
CA SER A 138 -16.20 25.33 4.21
C SER A 138 -15.56 26.27 5.23
N LYS A 139 -14.83 27.29 4.74
CA LYS A 139 -14.32 28.46 5.48
C LYS A 139 -13.58 28.15 6.78
N MET A 140 -12.25 28.20 6.69
CA MET A 140 -11.35 28.40 7.81
C MET A 140 -11.61 29.81 8.39
N THR A 141 -12.38 29.92 9.48
CA THR A 141 -12.44 31.16 10.26
C THR A 141 -11.18 31.27 11.11
N ARG A 142 -10.61 32.48 11.07
CA ARG A 142 -9.31 32.88 11.60
C ARG A 142 -9.31 33.01 13.12
#